data_AF-A0A699XSG4-F1
#
_entry.id   AF-A0A699XSG4-F1
#
_cell.length_a   1.000
_cell.length_b   1.000
_cell.length_c   1.000
_cell.angle_alpha   90.00
_cell.angle_beta   90.00
_cell.angle_gamma   90.00
#
_symmetry.space_group_name_H-M   'P 1'
#
loop_
_entity.id
_entity.type
_entity.pdbx_description
1 polymer ?
#
loop_
_entity_poly.entity_id
_entity_poly.type
_entity_poly.pdbx_seq_one_letter_code
_entity_poly.pdbx_strand_id
1 'polypeptide(L)' 'YRLQWKDVVYQPGSIKVVAYDAQGKTIGTEEVRTAGAPHHIKLVTDHQKLAADGQDLAYVTARVEDAQGNLCPDATNELR' A
#
# COMPACT_ATOMS: atom_id res chain seq x y z
N TYR A 1 7.22 15.75 -14.59
CA TYR A 1 5.94 16.40 -14.23
C TYR A 1 5.35 15.71 -13.00
N ARG A 2 4.77 16.47 -12.05
CA ARG A 2 4.10 15.97 -10.82
C ARG A 2 2.96 16.93 -10.44
N LEU A 3 1.88 16.41 -9.87
CA LEU A 3 0.85 17.21 -9.20
C LEU A 3 1.19 17.29 -7.71
N GLN A 4 1.00 18.45 -7.10
CA GLN A 4 1.34 18.69 -5.70
C GLN A 4 0.31 19.61 -5.07
N TRP A 5 -0.01 19.35 -3.80
CA TRP A 5 -0.82 20.20 -2.95
C TRP A 5 0.05 20.63 -1.77
N LYS A 6 0.33 21.94 -1.66
CA LYS A 6 1.28 22.47 -0.67
C LYS A 6 0.60 22.91 0.63
N ASP A 7 -0.67 23.24 0.58
CA ASP A 7 -1.41 23.84 1.69
C ASP A 7 -2.21 22.81 2.51
N VAL A 8 -1.87 21.52 2.39
CA VAL A 8 -2.51 20.45 3.15
C VAL A 8 -1.91 20.43 4.55
N VAL A 9 -2.65 20.95 5.53
CA VAL A 9 -2.30 20.85 6.94
C VAL A 9 -2.61 19.45 7.45
N TYR A 10 -1.65 18.80 8.11
CA TYR A 10 -1.80 17.44 8.61
C TYR A 10 -2.97 17.32 9.59
N GLN A 11 -3.84 16.34 9.32
CA GLN A 11 -4.85 15.84 10.24
C GLN A 11 -4.95 14.33 10.06
N PRO A 12 -5.09 13.54 11.15
CA PRO A 12 -5.27 12.11 11.04
C PRO A 12 -6.59 11.79 10.32
N GLY A 13 -6.55 10.83 9.40
CA GLY A 13 -7.70 10.50 8.56
C GLY A 13 -7.29 9.78 7.29
N SER A 14 -7.90 10.13 6.16
CA SER A 14 -7.52 9.61 4.86
C SER A 14 -7.31 10.70 3.81
N ILE A 15 -6.38 10.44 2.91
CA ILE A 15 -6.15 11.25 1.71
C ILE A 15 -6.44 10.36 0.51
N LYS A 16 -7.37 10.81 -0.33
CA LYS A 16 -7.79 10.10 -1.54
C LYS A 16 -7.51 10.94 -2.78
N VAL A 17 -6.79 10.36 -3.73
CA VAL A 17 -6.58 10.91 -5.07
C VAL A 17 -7.59 10.28 -6.02
N VAL A 18 -8.19 11.09 -6.88
CA VAL A 18 -9.08 10.65 -7.96
C VAL A 18 -8.53 11.22 -9.28
N ALA A 19 -8.20 10.33 -10.21
CA ALA A 19 -7.74 10.68 -11.54
C ALA A 19 -8.92 10.68 -12.52
N TYR A 20 -8.97 11.69 -13.39
CA TYR A 20 -10.01 11.87 -14.39
C TYR A 20 -9.42 11.88 -15.80
N ASP A 21 -10.16 11.37 -16.78
CA ASP A 21 -9.83 11.53 -18.21
C ASP A 21 -10.26 12.91 -18.75
N ALA A 22 -10.02 13.13 -20.04
CA ALA A 22 -10.37 14.39 -20.71
C ALA A 22 -11.89 14.64 -20.77
N GLN A 23 -12.71 13.61 -20.60
CA GLN A 23 -14.17 13.68 -20.57
C GLN A 23 -14.71 13.84 -19.14
N GLY A 24 -13.83 13.94 -18.14
CA GLY A 24 -14.18 14.08 -16.73
C GLY A 24 -14.63 12.78 -16.07
N LYS A 25 -14.41 11.62 -16.68
CA LYS A 25 -14.72 10.32 -16.09
C LYS A 25 -13.56 9.85 -15.23
N THR A 26 -13.87 9.27 -14.07
CA THR A 26 -12.87 8.67 -13.17
C THR A 26 -12.19 7.47 -13.84
N ILE A 27 -10.85 7.50 -13.86
CA ILE A 27 -10.01 6.44 -14.43
C ILE A 27 -9.12 5.74 -13.39
N GLY A 28 -9.01 6.29 -12.18
CA GLY A 28 -8.24 5.68 -11.11
C GLY A 28 -8.46 6.39 -9.80
N THR A 29 -8.34 5.64 -8.71
CA THR A 29 -8.37 6.19 -7.35
C THR A 29 -7.33 5.51 -6.49
N GLU A 30 -6.68 6.28 -5.63
CA GLU A 30 -5.80 5.76 -4.59
C GLU A 30 -6.12 6.44 -3.27
N GLU A 31 -6.09 5.68 -2.18
CA GLU A 31 -6.36 6.20 -0.84
C GLU A 31 -5.32 5.69 0.16
N VAL A 32 -4.77 6.61 0.94
CA VAL A 32 -3.90 6.30 2.09
C VAL A 32 -4.59 6.76 3.35
N ARG A 33 -4.42 5.99 4.43
CA ARG A 33 -4.98 6.29 5.76
C ARG A 33 -3.87 6.41 6.77
N THR A 34 -4.06 7.28 7.76
CA THR A 34 -3.17 7.35 8.91
C THR A 34 -3.20 6.00 9.63
N ALA A 35 -2.06 5.30 9.64
CA ALA A 35 -1.93 4.01 10.30
C ALA A 35 -1.91 4.15 11.82
N GLY A 36 -2.49 3.16 12.51
CA GLY A 36 -2.35 2.99 13.95
C GLY A 36 -1.02 2.35 14.35
N ALA A 37 -0.98 1.76 15.55
CA ALA A 37 0.18 1.00 16.00
C ALA A 37 0.36 -0.29 15.17
N PRO A 38 1.60 -0.69 14.85
CA PRO A 38 1.88 -1.97 14.22
C PRO A 38 1.23 -3.13 14.95
N HIS A 39 0.52 -3.99 14.21
CA HIS A 39 -0.24 -5.10 14.79
C HIS A 39 0.16 -6.46 14.23
N HIS A 40 0.35 -6.58 12.91
CA HIS A 40 0.63 -7.87 12.27
C HIS A 40 1.42 -7.73 10.97
N ILE A 41 1.95 -8.86 10.48
CA ILE A 41 2.64 -8.94 9.19
C ILE A 41 1.72 -9.61 8.17
N LYS A 42 1.55 -8.98 7.02
CA LYS A 42 0.82 -9.53 5.87
C LYS A 42 1.79 -9.87 4.76
N LEU A 43 1.78 -11.13 4.34
CA LEU A 43 2.55 -11.62 3.20
C LEU A 43 1.71 -11.52 1.93
N VAL A 44 2.22 -10.83 0.91
CA VAL A 44 1.53 -10.60 -0.37
C VAL A 44 2.43 -11.07 -1.50
N THR A 45 1.89 -11.88 -2.39
CA THR A 45 2.53 -12.29 -3.64
C THR A 45 1.47 -12.37 -4.73
N ASP A 46 1.89 -12.10 -5.95
CA ASP A 46 1.13 -12.33 -7.18
C ASP A 46 1.18 -13.80 -7.63
N HIS A 47 2.10 -14.59 -7.09
CA HIS A 47 2.22 -16.03 -7.39
C HIS A 47 1.40 -16.89 -6.43
N GLN A 48 0.29 -17.46 -6.91
CA GLN A 48 -0.51 -18.41 -6.12
C GLN A 48 0.03 -19.84 -6.15
N LYS A 49 0.82 -20.19 -7.18
CA LYS A 49 1.39 -21.52 -7.40
C LYS A 49 2.76 -21.38 -8.04
N LEU A 50 3.63 -22.35 -7.76
CA LEU A 50 4.95 -22.46 -8.37
C LEU A 50 5.10 -23.83 -9.04
N ALA A 51 5.88 -23.88 -10.11
CA ALA A 51 6.31 -25.12 -10.72
C ALA A 51 7.38 -25.81 -9.85
N ALA A 52 7.30 -27.13 -9.73
CA ALA A 52 8.28 -27.93 -8.98
C ALA A 52 9.50 -28.30 -9.85
N ASP A 53 10.08 -27.32 -10.55
CA ASP A 53 11.16 -27.50 -11.52
C ASP A 53 12.55 -27.05 -11.01
N GLY A 54 12.58 -26.46 -9.80
CA GLY A 54 13.80 -25.95 -9.18
C GLY A 54 14.31 -24.63 -9.78
N GLN A 55 13.53 -23.99 -10.66
CA GLN A 55 13.87 -22.74 -11.33
C GLN A 55 12.83 -21.65 -11.09
N ASP A 56 11.57 -22.03 -10.85
CA ASP A 56 10.48 -21.09 -10.59
C ASP A 56 10.63 -20.42 -9.20
N LEU A 57 10.38 -19.11 -9.15
CA LEU A 57 10.57 -18.27 -7.98
C LEU A 57 9.37 -17.35 -7.79
N ALA A 58 8.92 -17.22 -6.53
CA ALA A 58 7.97 -16.19 -6.12
C ALA A 58 8.68 -15.16 -5.24
N TYR A 59 8.44 -13.88 -5.52
CA TYR A 59 8.77 -12.81 -4.60
C TYR A 59 7.57 -12.56 -3.68
N VAL A 60 7.81 -12.55 -2.37
CA VAL A 60 6.79 -12.32 -1.35
C VAL A 60 7.08 -11.00 -0.64
N THR A 61 6.15 -10.07 -0.71
CA THR A 61 6.22 -8.79 -0.01
C THR A 61 5.70 -8.96 1.41
N ALA A 62 6.54 -8.70 2.41
CA ALA A 62 6.11 -8.63 3.80
C ALA A 62 5.71 -7.19 4.17
N ARG A 63 4.47 -6.98 4.59
CA ARG A 63 3.91 -5.68 4.98
C ARG A 63 3.63 -5.68 6.48
N VAL A 64 4.10 -4.66 7.20
CA VAL A 64 3.70 -4.43 8.59
C VAL A 64 2.44 -3.57 8.58
N GLU A 65 1.33 -4.10 9.12
CA GLU A 65 0.02 -3.47 9.10
C GLU A 65 -0.54 -3.24 10.51
N ASP A 66 -1.33 -2.18 10.66
CA ASP A 66 -2.12 -1.95 11.87
C ASP A 66 -3.30 -2.92 11.97
N ALA A 67 -4.11 -2.82 13.04
CA ALA A 67 -5.25 -3.71 13.25
C ALA A 67 -6.35 -3.58 12.17
N GLN A 68 -6.34 -2.51 11.38
CA GLN A 68 -7.30 -2.22 10.32
C GLN A 68 -6.75 -2.54 8.92
N GLY A 69 -5.51 -3.03 8.82
CA GLY A 69 -4.86 -3.39 7.56
C GLY A 69 -4.19 -2.21 6.84
N ASN A 70 -4.02 -1.05 7.50
CA ASN A 70 -3.24 0.05 6.93
C ASN A 70 -1.75 -0.24 7.10
N LEU A 71 -0.97 -0.02 6.03
CA LEU A 71 0.49 -0.15 6.09
C LEU A 71 1.05 0.86 7.09
N CYS A 72 1.86 0.40 8.03
CA CYS A 72 2.59 1.25 8.97
C CYS A 72 3.87 1.78 8.29
N PRO A 73 3.92 3.06 7.85
CA PRO A 73 4.99 3.54 6.99
C PRO A 73 6.36 3.63 7.70
N ASP A 74 6.34 3.84 9.02
CA ASP A 74 7.55 4.00 9.84
C ASP A 74 7.98 2.70 10.55
N ALA A 75 7.34 1.57 10.23
CA ALA A 75 7.66 0.29 10.85
C ALA A 75 9.08 -0.19 10.48
N THR A 76 9.88 -0.51 11.49
CA THR A 76 11.27 -0.98 11.36
C THR A 76 11.49 -2.34 12.02
N ASN A 77 10.42 -3.11 12.16
CA ASN A 77 10.43 -4.42 12.81
C ASN A 77 11.42 -5.38 12.13
N GLU A 78 12.27 -6.03 12.92
CA GLU A 78 13.09 -7.15 12.46
C GLU A 78 12.17 -8.34 12.13
N LEU A 79 12.20 -8.78 10.88
CA LEU A 79 11.51 -9.99 10.43
C LEU A 79 12.48 -11.17 10.48
N ARG A 80 12.02 -12.30 11.01
CA ARG A 80 12.81 -13.53 11.17
C ARG A 80 12.06 -14.73 10.59
#